data_AF-A0A7C1NVB3-F1
#
_entry.id   AF-A0A7C1NVB3-F1
#
_cell.length_a   1.000
_cell.length_b   1.000
_cell.length_c   1.000
_cell.angle_alpha   90.00
_cell.angle_beta   90.00
_cell.angle_gamma   90.00
#
_symmetry.space_group_name_H-M   'P 1'
#
loop_
_entity.id
_entity.type
_entity.pdbx_description
1 polymer ?
#
loop_
_entity_poly.entity_id
_entity_poly.type
_entity_poly.pdbx_seq_one_letter_code
_entity_poly.pdbx_strand_id
1 'polypeptide(L)'
;MTTISAPAITPGRQGLMGRLSDLFWRRPNLLLVLMLVPPLLWLGIIYVGSLIALLMQSFFSIDEFSGLINYEFTLATYVELLRPANFDIILRTLLMSAAVTLASAIIAFPIAYYAARY
;
A
#
# COMPACT_ATOMS: atom_id res chain seq x y z
N MET A 1 70.37 -0.50 10.91
CA MET A 1 69.65 -0.71 9.64
C MET A 1 68.17 -0.84 9.98
N THR A 2 67.32 -0.01 9.34
CA THR A 2 65.87 -0.19 9.05
C THR A 2 64.88 -0.40 10.20
N THR A 3 63.69 0.21 10.29
CA THR A 3 62.93 1.22 9.52
C THR A 3 61.73 1.58 10.41
N ILE A 4 61.47 2.86 10.64
CA ILE A 4 60.24 3.32 11.32
C ILE A 4 59.10 3.17 10.31
N SER A 5 58.18 2.23 10.53
CA SER A 5 56.93 2.14 9.78
C SER A 5 56.10 3.39 10.07
N ALA A 6 56.03 4.30 9.10
CA ALA A 6 55.14 5.45 9.16
C ALA A 6 53.68 4.96 9.21
N PRO A 7 52.83 5.47 10.12
CA PRO A 7 51.42 5.17 10.07
C PRO A 7 50.86 5.81 8.80
N ALA A 8 50.42 4.98 7.86
CA ALA A 8 49.68 5.40 6.67
C ALA A 8 48.28 5.88 7.11
N ILE A 9 48.21 7.06 7.74
CA ILE A 9 46.95 7.77 7.93
C ILE A 9 46.69 8.48 6.61
N THR A 10 46.02 7.79 5.69
CA THR A 10 45.39 8.47 4.56
C THR A 10 44.40 9.48 5.16
N PRO A 11 44.46 10.77 4.80
CA PRO A 11 43.50 11.73 5.31
C PRO A 11 42.13 11.30 4.79
N GLY A 12 41.31 10.72 5.67
CA GLY A 12 40.03 10.13 5.34
C GLY A 12 39.11 11.17 4.72
N ARG A 13 39.06 11.16 3.38
CA ARG A 13 37.97 11.63 2.51
C ARG A 13 37.13 12.79 3.08
N GLN A 14 37.73 13.96 3.32
CA GLN A 14 37.07 15.20 3.75
C GLN A 14 36.27 15.89 2.62
N GLY A 15 35.64 15.11 1.73
CA GLY A 15 34.85 15.60 0.61
C GLY A 15 33.35 15.69 0.94
N LEU A 16 32.57 16.29 0.03
CA LEU A 16 31.09 16.32 0.11
C LEU A 16 30.49 14.93 0.34
N MET A 17 31.10 13.88 -0.20
CA MET A 17 30.72 12.49 0.05
C MET A 17 30.90 12.05 1.51
N GLY A 18 31.98 12.46 2.19
CA GLY A 18 32.17 12.17 3.62
C GLY A 18 31.09 12.83 4.49
N ARG A 19 30.70 14.06 4.15
CA ARG A 19 29.61 14.79 4.84
C ARG A 19 28.23 14.19 4.59
N LEU A 20 27.96 13.70 3.38
CA LEU A 20 26.71 12.99 3.06
C LEU A 20 26.64 11.65 3.79
N SER A 21 27.74 10.89 3.84
CA SER A 21 27.83 9.66 4.62
C SER A 21 27.62 9.93 6.12
N ASP A 22 28.26 10.96 6.69
CA ASP A 22 28.06 11.35 8.09
C ASP A 22 26.62 11.80 8.37
N LEU A 23 25.95 12.45 7.41
CA LEU A 23 24.55 12.86 7.54
C LEU A 23 23.60 11.66 7.56
N PHE A 24 23.82 10.67 6.70
CA PHE A 24 23.06 9.42 6.68
C PHE A 24 23.31 8.58 7.94
N TRP A 25 24.56 8.52 8.42
CA TRP A 25 24.90 7.81 9.67
C TRP A 25 24.38 8.52 10.92
N ARG A 26 24.44 9.86 10.99
CA ARG A 26 23.91 10.63 12.13
C ARG A 26 22.39 10.66 12.17
N ARG A 27 21.70 10.41 11.06
CA ARG A 27 20.24 10.47 10.95
C ARG A 27 19.70 9.19 10.30
N PRO A 28 19.61 8.08 11.04
CA PRO A 28 19.07 6.82 10.51
C PRO A 28 17.64 6.96 9.96
N ASN A 29 16.85 7.89 10.51
CA ASN A 29 15.50 8.18 10.01
C ASN A 29 15.50 8.76 8.58
N LEU A 30 16.55 9.48 8.16
CA LEU A 30 16.64 9.98 6.77
C LEU A 30 16.88 8.84 5.79
N LEU A 31 17.72 7.85 6.14
CA LEU A 31 17.88 6.63 5.34
C LEU A 31 16.55 5.88 5.22
N LEU A 32 15.85 5.71 6.33
CA LEU A 32 14.58 5.00 6.39
C LEU A 32 13.53 5.70 5.52
N VAL A 33 13.35 7.01 5.68
CA VAL A 33 12.43 7.80 4.85
C VAL A 33 12.83 7.75 3.38
N LEU A 34 14.11 7.86 3.04
CA LEU A 34 14.56 7.80 1.64
C LEU A 34 14.26 6.44 0.98
N MET A 35 14.37 5.35 1.74
CA MET A 35 14.04 4.00 1.26
C MET A 35 12.53 3.76 1.18
N LEU A 36 11.75 4.37 2.08
CA LEU A 36 10.31 4.13 2.22
C LEU A 36 9.46 5.11 1.39
N VAL A 37 9.95 6.32 1.12
CA VAL A 37 9.24 7.33 0.33
C VAL A 37 8.92 6.83 -1.09
N PRO A 38 9.83 6.21 -1.86
CA PRO A 38 9.50 5.70 -3.19
C PRO A 38 8.33 4.70 -3.20
N PRO A 39 8.30 3.63 -2.39
CA PRO A 39 7.17 2.71 -2.37
C PRO A 39 5.89 3.35 -1.80
N LEU A 40 6.00 4.25 -0.82
CA LEU A 40 4.84 4.97 -0.29
C LEU A 40 4.26 5.97 -1.30
N LEU A 41 5.09 6.67 -2.06
CA LEU A 41 4.64 7.56 -3.13
C LEU A 41 3.97 6.77 -4.24
N TRP A 42 4.50 5.60 -4.60
CA TRP A 42 3.84 4.71 -5.54
C TRP A 42 2.44 4.32 -5.05
N LEU A 43 2.34 3.82 -3.83
CA LEU A 43 1.06 3.38 -3.25
C LEU A 43 0.08 4.56 -3.08
N GLY A 44 0.56 5.70 -2.61
CA GLY A 44 -0.26 6.90 -2.45
C GLY A 44 -0.71 7.48 -3.79
N ILE A 45 0.21 7.79 -4.69
CA ILE A 45 -0.13 8.52 -5.92
C ILE A 45 -0.83 7.60 -6.92
N ILE A 46 -0.25 6.43 -7.20
CA ILE A 46 -0.77 5.56 -8.26
C ILE A 46 -1.99 4.81 -7.74
N TYR A 47 -1.85 4.05 -6.66
CA TYR A 47 -2.94 3.19 -6.19
C TYR A 47 -4.11 4.01 -5.62
N VAL A 48 -3.87 4.90 -4.65
CA VAL A 48 -4.97 5.72 -4.09
C VAL A 48 -5.50 6.72 -5.13
N GLY A 49 -4.64 7.31 -5.95
CA GLY A 49 -5.07 8.18 -7.04
C GLY A 49 -5.98 7.46 -8.04
N SER A 50 -5.65 6.24 -8.45
CA SER A 50 -6.51 5.41 -9.32
C SER A 50 -7.84 5.08 -8.65
N LEU A 51 -7.85 4.73 -7.36
CA LEU A 51 -9.10 4.47 -6.63
C LEU A 51 -9.99 5.71 -6.58
N ILE A 52 -9.43 6.89 -6.32
CA ILE A 52 -10.18 8.15 -6.32
C ILE A 52 -10.71 8.45 -7.72
N ALA A 53 -9.91 8.26 -8.78
CA ALA A 53 -10.36 8.45 -10.15
C ALA A 53 -11.53 7.51 -10.51
N LEU A 54 -11.44 6.23 -10.15
CA LEU A 54 -12.52 5.26 -10.33
C LEU A 54 -13.77 5.63 -9.53
N LEU A 55 -13.59 6.11 -8.29
CA LEU A 55 -14.70 6.56 -7.46
C LEU A 55 -15.38 7.78 -8.07
N MET A 56 -14.61 8.79 -8.50
CA MET A 56 -15.14 9.97 -9.20
C MET A 56 -15.87 9.56 -10.48
N GLN A 57 -15.33 8.59 -11.21
CA GLN A 57 -15.96 8.06 -12.41
C GLN A 57 -17.29 7.33 -12.12
N SER A 58 -17.39 6.65 -10.97
CA SER A 58 -18.61 5.95 -10.53
C SER A 58 -19.81 6.88 -10.27
N PHE A 59 -19.61 8.20 -10.15
CA PHE A 59 -20.69 9.17 -9.98
C PHE A 59 -21.32 9.67 -11.29
N PHE A 60 -20.75 9.32 -12.45
CA PHE A 60 -21.32 9.69 -13.75
C PHE A 60 -22.31 8.62 -14.22
N SER A 61 -23.46 9.06 -14.74
CA SER A 61 -24.46 8.15 -15.31
C SER A 61 -23.91 7.44 -16.53
N ILE A 62 -24.00 6.11 -16.54
CA ILE A 62 -23.75 5.32 -17.75
C ILE A 62 -25.11 4.89 -18.29
N ASP A 63 -25.37 5.17 -19.56
CA ASP A 63 -26.56 4.65 -20.24
C ASP A 63 -26.32 3.19 -20.61
N GLU A 64 -27.11 2.28 -20.02
CA GLU A 64 -26.99 0.82 -20.18
C GLU A 64 -27.15 0.34 -21.63
N PHE A 65 -27.77 1.14 -22.52
CA PHE A 65 -27.98 0.76 -23.92
C PHE A 65 -26.90 1.25 -24.88
N SER A 66 -26.30 2.42 -24.62
CA SER A 66 -25.31 3.04 -25.51
C SER A 66 -23.88 2.91 -25.01
N GLY A 67 -23.67 2.61 -23.72
CA GLY A 67 -22.36 2.62 -23.07
C GLY A 67 -21.70 4.00 -23.07
N LEU A 68 -22.44 5.05 -23.44
CA LEU A 68 -21.95 6.42 -23.46
C LEU A 68 -22.02 7.01 -22.04
N ILE A 69 -20.95 7.69 -21.67
CA ILE A 69 -20.83 8.39 -20.40
C ILE A 69 -21.62 9.70 -20.54
N ASN A 70 -22.77 9.78 -19.88
CA ASN A 70 -23.48 11.04 -19.74
C ASN A 70 -22.86 11.78 -18.54
N TYR A 71 -22.20 12.91 -18.81
CA TYR A 71 -21.56 13.78 -17.81
C TYR A 71 -22.57 14.55 -16.96
N GLU A 72 -23.65 13.89 -16.52
CA GLU A 72 -24.55 14.39 -15.50
C GLU A 72 -24.25 13.68 -14.18
N PHE A 73 -24.01 14.46 -13.12
CA PHE A 73 -23.88 13.94 -11.77
C PHE A 73 -25.19 13.28 -11.36
N THR A 74 -25.22 11.96 -11.26
CA THR A 74 -26.42 11.22 -10.85
C THR A 74 -26.09 10.15 -9.83
N LEU A 75 -27.04 9.89 -8.94
CA LEU A 75 -27.00 8.77 -8.00
C LEU A 75 -27.81 7.57 -8.53
N ALA A 76 -28.33 7.65 -9.76
CA ALA A 76 -29.13 6.58 -10.36
C ALA A 76 -28.38 5.23 -10.42
N THR A 77 -27.07 5.25 -10.71
CA THR A 77 -26.22 4.04 -10.74
C THR A 77 -26.13 3.35 -9.38
N TYR A 78 -26.22 4.10 -8.27
CA TYR A 78 -26.26 3.52 -6.93
C TYR A 78 -27.61 2.89 -6.61
N VAL A 79 -28.70 3.38 -7.19
CA VAL A 79 -30.03 2.77 -7.07
C VAL A 79 -30.12 1.46 -7.86
N GLU A 80 -29.42 1.37 -9.00
CA GLU A 80 -29.23 0.14 -9.78
C GLU A 80 -28.66 -1.01 -8.94
N LEU A 81 -27.69 -0.72 -8.05
CA LEU A 81 -27.08 -1.71 -7.16
C LEU A 81 -28.09 -2.31 -6.17
N LEU A 82 -29.15 -1.57 -5.83
CA LEU A 82 -30.20 -2.03 -4.93
C LEU A 82 -31.28 -2.86 -5.66
N ARG A 83 -31.16 -3.06 -6.98
CA ARG A 83 -32.04 -4.01 -7.68
C ARG A 83 -31.87 -5.42 -7.09
N PRO A 84 -32.96 -6.20 -7.00
CA PRO A 84 -32.95 -7.50 -6.32
C PRO A 84 -31.83 -8.46 -6.77
N ALA A 85 -31.53 -8.49 -8.06
CA ALA A 85 -30.48 -9.35 -8.62
C ALA A 85 -29.07 -8.94 -8.17
N ASN A 86 -28.78 -7.63 -8.11
CA ASN A 86 -27.49 -7.11 -7.69
C ASN A 86 -27.31 -7.25 -6.17
N PHE A 87 -28.39 -7.01 -5.42
CA PHE A 87 -28.40 -7.17 -3.97
C PHE A 87 -28.17 -8.61 -3.51
N ASP A 88 -28.72 -9.60 -4.23
CA ASP A 88 -28.47 -11.02 -3.94
C ASP A 88 -26.98 -11.37 -4.06
N ILE A 89 -26.29 -10.85 -5.08
CA ILE A 89 -24.85 -11.07 -5.27
C ILE A 89 -24.06 -10.50 -4.08
N ILE A 90 -24.39 -9.29 -3.63
CA ILE A 90 -23.76 -8.66 -2.47
C ILE A 90 -23.95 -9.55 -1.24
N LEU A 91 -25.17 -10.02 -0.99
CA LEU A 91 -25.47 -10.82 0.20
C LEU A 91 -24.74 -12.17 0.15
N ARG A 92 -24.75 -12.87 -0.99
CA ARG A 92 -24.08 -14.18 -1.14
C ARG A 92 -22.57 -14.08 -0.96
N THR A 93 -21.95 -13.06 -1.53
CA THR A 93 -20.49 -12.85 -1.41
C THR A 93 -20.10 -12.40 0.01
N LEU A 94 -20.91 -11.55 0.64
CA LEU A 94 -20.71 -11.13 2.03
C LEU A 94 -20.83 -12.32 3.00
N LEU A 95 -21.89 -13.12 2.88
CA LEU A 95 -22.10 -14.30 3.72
C LEU A 95 -20.99 -15.33 3.53
N MET A 96 -20.57 -15.58 2.29
CA MET A 96 -19.49 -16.51 2.00
C MET A 96 -18.17 -16.03 2.62
N SER A 97 -17.78 -14.76 2.37
CA SER A 97 -16.53 -14.22 2.91
C SER A 97 -16.52 -14.17 4.44
N ALA A 98 -17.64 -13.83 5.08
CA ALA A 98 -17.78 -13.86 6.53
C ALA A 98 -17.67 -15.28 7.09
N ALA A 99 -18.37 -16.25 6.48
CA ALA A 99 -18.32 -17.65 6.90
C ALA A 99 -16.91 -18.22 6.78
N VAL A 100 -16.23 -17.96 5.66
CA VAL A 100 -14.83 -18.39 5.45
C VAL A 100 -13.91 -17.74 6.48
N THR A 101 -14.04 -16.44 6.74
CA THR A 101 -13.20 -15.74 7.73
C THR A 101 -13.37 -16.33 9.13
N LEU A 102 -14.61 -16.61 9.54
CA LEU A 102 -14.89 -17.23 10.85
C LEU A 102 -14.34 -18.66 10.92
N ALA A 103 -14.55 -19.47 9.89
CA ALA A 103 -14.02 -20.82 9.83
C ALA A 103 -12.48 -20.82 9.90
N SER A 104 -11.84 -19.94 9.13
CA SER A 104 -10.39 -19.74 9.18
C SER A 104 -9.92 -19.31 10.56
N ALA A 105 -10.61 -18.39 11.22
CA ALA A 105 -10.26 -17.95 12.57
C ALA A 105 -10.37 -19.11 13.58
N ILE A 106 -11.45 -19.89 13.54
CA ILE A 106 -11.68 -21.04 14.43
C ILE A 106 -10.58 -22.09 14.28
N ILE A 107 -10.13 -22.36 13.06
CA ILE A 107 -9.11 -23.38 12.79
C ILE A 107 -7.69 -22.85 13.03
N ALA A 108 -7.39 -21.64 12.58
CA ALA A 108 -6.05 -21.07 12.65
C ALA A 108 -5.66 -20.63 14.07
N PHE A 109 -6.62 -20.13 14.87
CA PHE A 109 -6.36 -19.65 16.22
C PHE A 109 -5.75 -20.71 17.16
N PRO A 110 -6.27 -21.94 17.28
CA PRO A 110 -5.66 -22.96 18.14
C PRO A 110 -4.26 -23.37 17.68
N ILE A 111 -4.02 -23.42 16.36
CA ILE A 111 -2.69 -23.71 15.79
C ILE A 111 -1.71 -22.60 16.16
N ALA A 112 -2.11 -21.34 15.98
CA ALA A 112 -1.30 -20.19 16.36
C ALA A 112 -1.02 -20.15 17.86
N TYR A 113 -2.01 -20.48 18.70
CA TYR A 113 -1.84 -20.59 20.15
C TYR A 113 -0.84 -21.68 20.52
N TYR A 114 -0.95 -22.86 19.89
CA TYR A 114 0.00 -23.94 20.11
C TYR A 114 1.42 -23.53 19.71
N ALA A 115 1.61 -22.99 18.50
CA ALA A 115 2.92 -22.55 18.01
C ALA A 115 3.54 -21.37 18.78
N ALA A 116 2.72 -20.52 19.40
CA ALA A 116 3.20 -19.43 20.24
C ALA A 116 3.59 -19.88 21.65
N ARG A 117 2.98 -20.96 22.16
CA ARG A 117 3.17 -21.43 23.53
C ARG A 117 4.15 -22.60 23.65
N TYR A 118 4.25 -23.45 22.63
CA TYR A 118 5.08 -24.66 22.56
C TYR A 118 5.97 -24.62 21.33
#